data_AF-A0A936H199-F1
#
_entry.id   AF-A0A936H199-F1
#
_cell.length_a   1.000
_cell.length_b   1.000
_cell.length_c   1.000
_cell.angle_alpha   90.00
_cell.angle_beta   90.00
_cell.angle_gamma   90.00
#
_symmetry.space_group_name_H-M   'P 1'
#
loop_
_entity.id
_entity.type
_entity.pdbx_description
1 polymer ?
#
loop_
_entity_poly.entity_id
_entity_poly.type
_entity_poly.pdbx_seq_one_letter_code
_entity_poly.pdbx_strand_id
1 'polypeptide(L)'
;MIKRIIYSVVIFFVYCSFDCQVYAQPNKTEKKMITLPAEMVVDKIRGGVLGMMIGNMNGGPYEFKYYDKHGDLASYVPSLPNGARTDDDTDFEWVYIYNIQKTRNVYLPYCDINAFWKNSINRSIWCSNRYARYLMDIGIQAPMTGSIALNPWAEFNVSGQFVSESFGLIAPAMPQTAAKIGLHYTKVTIDNEPAQTTQLYTTMISTAFAENDINKILDAGVASLDPESTIVLVIADVRKWHSQNKDDPAETHRLLHEKYELNDALVRNQNGSVLNTAAIIAAFLYGNGNFSETIRHSMNFGYDADCNCATLGTLMGAIYGHRRIMNEGWQLMDRYKNTTRDNMPMDETITSFADRIVDVFEMINLENGGSKTIVNNTVVYNIQSEKPKSVYKLLTLDEEKIRLSKDVEKTIVANLLSGNKQEMARSAYLAVALDLTLDLKKKYPEQWKEACYSLSGYWKVISVVFNNDRFKSLVQIREKFIAAGFVPLSTYPKDEILYNDSETWKDPKKLYSNGLK
;
A
#
# COMPACT_ATOMS: atom_id res chain seq x y z
N MET A 1 -90.32 10.10 15.31
CA MET A 1 -89.52 9.37 14.30
C MET A 1 -88.51 10.35 13.73
N ILE A 2 -87.21 10.14 14.00
CA ILE A 2 -86.03 10.48 13.19
C ILE A 2 -84.84 10.14 14.09
N LYS A 3 -84.15 9.04 13.75
CA LYS A 3 -82.90 8.59 14.36
C LYS A 3 -81.78 9.54 13.91
N ARG A 4 -81.00 10.09 14.84
CA ARG A 4 -79.71 10.71 14.54
C ARG A 4 -78.62 9.66 14.75
N ILE A 5 -77.96 9.31 13.65
CA ILE A 5 -76.78 8.45 13.59
C ILE A 5 -75.57 9.31 13.93
N ILE A 6 -74.83 8.94 14.97
CA ILE A 6 -73.52 9.49 15.31
C ILE A 6 -72.48 8.50 14.76
N TYR A 7 -71.59 8.98 13.90
CA TYR A 7 -70.45 8.20 13.40
C TYR A 7 -69.35 8.19 14.46
N SER A 8 -69.02 7.00 14.97
CA SER A 8 -67.84 6.77 15.81
C SER A 8 -66.64 6.45 14.92
N VAL A 9 -65.59 7.26 15.01
CA VAL A 9 -64.29 7.01 14.39
C VAL A 9 -63.53 6.00 15.27
N VAL A 10 -63.28 4.81 14.73
CA VAL A 10 -62.44 3.78 15.36
C VAL A 10 -61.01 3.95 14.87
N ILE A 11 -60.10 4.33 15.77
CA ILE A 11 -58.66 4.37 15.52
C ILE A 11 -58.09 2.99 15.88
N PHE A 12 -57.59 2.27 14.87
CA PHE A 12 -56.86 1.01 15.05
C PHE A 12 -55.43 1.31 15.49
N PHE A 13 -55.06 0.93 16.72
CA PHE A 13 -53.66 0.80 17.13
C PHE A 13 -53.17 -0.60 16.75
N VAL A 14 -52.29 -0.67 15.75
CA VAL A 14 -51.55 -1.89 15.42
C VAL A 14 -50.41 -2.05 16.42
N TYR A 15 -50.53 -3.02 17.32
CA TYR A 15 -49.42 -3.51 18.14
C TYR A 15 -48.52 -4.40 17.27
N CYS A 16 -47.39 -3.86 16.82
CA CYS A 16 -46.29 -4.68 16.28
C CYS A 16 -45.43 -5.18 17.43
N SER A 17 -45.61 -6.45 17.79
CA SER A 17 -44.68 -7.20 18.64
C SER A 17 -43.39 -7.44 17.85
N PHE A 18 -42.32 -6.70 18.17
CA PHE A 18 -40.99 -7.02 17.67
C PHE A 18 -40.43 -8.19 18.47
N ASP A 19 -40.34 -9.37 17.82
CA ASP A 19 -39.49 -10.46 18.28
C ASP A 19 -38.04 -9.96 18.27
N CYS A 20 -37.51 -9.73 19.46
CA CYS A 20 -36.12 -9.38 19.66
C CYS A 20 -35.28 -10.65 19.46
N GLN A 21 -34.90 -10.93 18.21
CA GLN A 21 -33.78 -11.84 17.94
C GLN A 21 -32.53 -11.18 18.53
N VAL A 22 -32.08 -11.74 19.67
CA VAL A 22 -30.79 -11.45 20.27
C VAL A 22 -29.73 -11.84 19.26
N TYR A 23 -29.24 -10.87 18.49
CA TYR A 23 -28.01 -11.00 17.74
C TYR A 23 -26.89 -11.23 18.76
N ALA A 24 -26.39 -12.47 18.82
CA ALA A 24 -25.18 -12.78 19.55
C ALA A 24 -24.09 -11.82 19.09
N GLN A 25 -23.53 -11.04 20.03
CA GLN A 25 -22.38 -10.20 19.75
C GLN A 25 -21.27 -11.05 19.15
N PRO A 26 -20.56 -10.58 18.11
CA PRO A 26 -19.38 -11.27 17.62
C PRO A 26 -18.40 -11.46 18.77
N ASN A 27 -17.91 -12.71 18.93
CA ASN A 27 -16.99 -13.12 19.98
C ASN A 27 -15.95 -12.02 20.29
N LYS A 28 -15.97 -11.51 21.53
CA LYS A 28 -14.91 -10.64 22.05
C LYS A 28 -13.59 -11.38 21.87
N THR A 29 -12.80 -10.93 20.91
CA THR A 29 -11.39 -11.30 20.81
C THR A 29 -10.78 -10.94 22.16
N GLU A 30 -10.13 -11.89 22.85
CA GLU A 30 -9.44 -11.63 24.12
C GLU A 30 -8.31 -10.62 23.90
N LYS A 31 -8.65 -9.33 23.95
CA LYS A 31 -7.69 -8.23 24.01
C LYS A 31 -7.11 -8.23 25.40
N LYS A 32 -5.79 -8.40 25.50
CA LYS A 32 -5.06 -8.34 26.76
C LYS A 32 -4.47 -6.95 26.92
N MET A 33 -4.78 -6.27 28.03
CA MET A 33 -4.09 -5.03 28.35
C MET A 33 -2.63 -5.34 28.69
N ILE A 34 -1.70 -4.68 27.99
CA ILE A 34 -0.28 -4.67 28.33
C ILE A 34 0.12 -3.25 28.74
N THR A 35 1.14 -3.15 29.59
CA THR A 35 1.66 -1.85 30.05
C THR A 35 3.12 -1.76 29.63
N LEU A 36 3.46 -0.74 28.83
CA LEU A 36 4.81 -0.49 28.35
C LEU A 36 5.30 0.89 28.83
N PRO A 37 6.57 1.06 29.23
CA PRO A 37 7.13 2.37 29.52
C PRO A 37 7.02 3.29 28.29
N ALA A 38 6.53 4.52 28.47
CA ALA A 38 6.32 5.44 27.37
C ALA A 38 7.64 5.79 26.66
N GLU A 39 8.72 5.94 27.43
CA GLU A 39 10.07 6.16 26.88
C GLU A 39 10.56 5.01 26.00
N MET A 40 10.11 3.77 26.24
CA MET A 40 10.48 2.61 25.42
C MET A 40 9.72 2.65 24.11
N VAL A 41 8.42 2.92 24.15
CA VAL A 41 7.59 3.00 22.93
C VAL A 41 8.06 4.14 22.03
N VAL A 42 8.33 5.33 22.60
CA VAL A 42 8.86 6.47 21.85
C VAL A 42 10.24 6.16 21.25
N ASP A 43 11.13 5.53 22.01
CA ASP A 43 12.46 5.14 21.53
C ASP A 43 12.40 4.13 20.38
N LYS A 44 11.49 3.15 20.46
CA LYS A 44 11.25 2.18 19.39
C LYS A 44 10.62 2.81 18.15
N ILE A 45 9.64 3.72 18.30
CA ILE A 45 9.07 4.47 17.17
C ILE A 45 10.17 5.28 16.44
N ARG A 46 10.94 6.07 17.19
CA ARG A 46 12.06 6.85 16.63
C ARG A 46 13.12 5.96 16.00
N GLY A 47 13.39 4.81 16.61
CA GLY A 47 14.32 3.82 16.09
C GLY A 47 13.84 3.25 14.76
N GLY A 48 12.55 2.94 14.65
CA GLY A 48 11.91 2.48 13.42
C GLY A 48 12.03 3.49 12.29
N VAL A 49 11.66 4.76 12.52
CA VAL A 49 11.78 5.80 11.48
C VAL A 49 13.24 6.02 11.07
N LEU A 50 14.17 6.11 12.04
CA LEU A 50 15.60 6.25 11.71
C LEU A 50 16.12 5.03 10.93
N GLY A 51 15.71 3.84 11.33
CA GLY A 51 16.06 2.60 10.63
C GLY A 51 15.52 2.56 9.20
N MET A 52 14.29 3.01 8.97
CA MET A 52 13.70 3.20 7.65
C MET A 52 14.58 4.06 6.75
N MET A 53 14.97 5.24 7.26
CA MET A 53 15.79 6.22 6.55
C MET A 53 17.20 5.68 6.24
N ILE A 54 17.81 4.98 7.20
CA ILE A 54 19.10 4.31 7.02
C ILE A 54 18.99 3.24 5.93
N GLY A 55 17.95 2.42 5.99
CA GLY A 55 17.70 1.32 5.07
C GLY A 55 17.53 1.81 3.63
N ASN A 56 16.57 2.71 3.40
CA ASN A 56 16.29 3.28 2.09
C ASN A 56 17.54 3.94 1.46
N MET A 57 18.18 4.87 2.17
CA MET A 57 19.31 5.62 1.61
C MET A 57 20.56 4.75 1.34
N ASN A 58 20.84 3.75 2.18
CA ASN A 58 22.00 2.87 2.01
C ASN A 58 21.72 1.70 1.07
N GLY A 59 20.46 1.29 0.92
CA GLY A 59 20.02 0.26 -0.02
C GLY A 59 19.98 0.75 -1.47
N GLY A 60 19.73 2.04 -1.72
CA GLY A 60 19.60 2.60 -3.08
C GLY A 60 20.73 2.28 -4.07
N PRO A 61 22.03 2.31 -3.67
CA PRO A 61 23.12 1.87 -4.56
C PRO A 61 23.05 0.39 -5.00
N TYR A 62 22.20 -0.42 -4.38
CA TYR A 62 22.01 -1.85 -4.65
C TYR A 62 20.64 -2.16 -5.27
N GLU A 63 19.80 -1.15 -5.47
CA GLU A 63 18.53 -1.23 -6.18
C GLU A 63 18.75 -1.82 -7.59
N PHE A 64 17.90 -2.77 -7.94
CA PHE A 64 17.90 -3.53 -9.18
C PHE A 64 19.19 -4.28 -9.52
N LYS A 65 19.85 -4.82 -8.50
CA LYS A 65 21.05 -5.66 -8.64
C LYS A 65 20.85 -7.08 -8.14
N TYR A 66 21.86 -7.91 -8.44
CA TYR A 66 22.05 -9.27 -7.91
C TYR A 66 21.00 -10.31 -8.30
N TYR A 67 20.25 -10.12 -9.39
CA TYR A 67 19.27 -11.11 -9.88
C TYR A 67 19.87 -12.50 -10.09
N ASP A 68 20.91 -12.59 -10.93
CA ASP A 68 21.51 -13.88 -11.31
C ASP A 68 22.50 -14.40 -10.26
N LYS A 69 22.96 -13.53 -9.36
CA LYS A 69 24.03 -13.82 -8.42
C LYS A 69 23.94 -12.93 -7.19
N HIS A 70 23.90 -13.57 -6.02
CA HIS A 70 24.00 -12.94 -4.71
C HIS A 70 25.21 -12.00 -4.62
N GLY A 71 25.02 -10.85 -3.98
CA GLY A 71 26.05 -9.84 -3.74
C GLY A 71 27.18 -10.32 -2.83
N ASP A 72 28.31 -9.62 -2.88
CA ASP A 72 29.53 -9.98 -2.15
C ASP A 72 29.98 -8.88 -1.18
N LEU A 73 29.07 -7.99 -0.76
CA LEU A 73 29.36 -6.95 0.22
C LEU A 73 29.74 -7.61 1.56
N ALA A 74 31.04 -7.61 1.85
CA ALA A 74 31.63 -8.30 2.99
C ALA A 74 31.37 -7.61 4.33
N SER A 75 31.29 -6.27 4.33
CA SER A 75 31.08 -5.47 5.54
C SER A 75 30.25 -4.24 5.24
N TYR A 76 29.48 -3.78 6.22
CA TYR A 76 28.64 -2.60 6.11
C TYR A 76 28.61 -1.84 7.44
N VAL A 77 28.72 -0.52 7.36
CA VAL A 77 28.53 0.40 8.49
C VAL A 77 27.43 1.38 8.09
N PRO A 78 26.30 1.42 8.81
CA PRO A 78 25.25 2.39 8.55
C PRO A 78 25.75 3.83 8.54
N SER A 79 25.20 4.63 7.64
CA SER A 79 25.61 6.02 7.48
C SER A 79 24.49 6.87 6.87
N LEU A 80 24.36 8.11 7.34
CA LEU A 80 23.49 9.17 6.81
C LEU A 80 24.20 10.52 7.00
N PRO A 81 25.36 10.75 6.35
CA PRO A 81 26.20 11.92 6.64
C PRO A 81 25.55 13.24 6.21
N ASN A 82 24.59 13.18 5.28
CA ASN A 82 23.82 14.33 4.79
C ASN A 82 22.35 14.29 5.21
N GLY A 83 22.00 13.35 6.10
CA GLY A 83 20.63 12.99 6.43
C GLY A 83 19.96 12.20 5.31
N ALA A 84 18.65 12.04 5.43
CA ALA A 84 17.78 11.43 4.43
C ALA A 84 17.09 12.48 3.57
N ARG A 85 16.50 12.02 2.47
CA ARG A 85 15.68 12.82 1.57
C ARG A 85 14.43 12.04 1.19
N THR A 86 13.40 12.73 0.72
CA THR A 86 12.21 12.08 0.18
C THR A 86 12.59 11.16 -0.97
N ASP A 87 12.05 9.96 -0.88
CA ASP A 87 12.17 8.85 -1.80
C ASP A 87 10.83 8.07 -1.72
N ASP A 88 10.42 7.35 -2.76
CA ASP A 88 9.07 6.76 -2.77
C ASP A 88 8.84 5.71 -1.68
N ASP A 89 9.90 5.13 -1.11
CA ASP A 89 9.80 4.27 0.08
C ASP A 89 9.40 5.01 1.37
N THR A 90 9.51 6.33 1.40
CA THR A 90 9.36 7.11 2.66
C THR A 90 8.37 8.25 2.55
N ASP A 91 8.14 8.77 1.34
CA ASP A 91 7.47 10.04 1.15
C ASP A 91 5.95 9.93 0.92
N PHE A 92 5.43 8.76 0.50
CA PHE A 92 3.99 8.49 0.44
C PHE A 92 3.40 8.42 1.85
N GLU A 93 4.02 7.63 2.72
CA GLU A 93 3.62 7.51 4.12
C GLU A 93 3.70 8.84 4.84
N TRP A 94 4.73 9.63 4.55
CA TRP A 94 4.89 10.95 5.13
C TRP A 94 3.71 11.88 4.80
N VAL A 95 3.21 11.87 3.55
CA VAL A 95 1.99 12.62 3.18
C VAL A 95 0.78 12.13 3.98
N TYR A 96 0.63 10.82 4.16
CA TYR A 96 -0.48 10.27 4.96
C TYR A 96 -0.37 10.62 6.44
N ILE A 97 0.77 10.36 7.09
CA ILE A 97 1.00 10.64 8.52
C ILE A 97 0.83 12.14 8.81
N TYR A 98 1.35 13.02 7.94
CA TYR A 98 1.17 14.46 8.07
C TYR A 98 -0.32 14.85 8.08
N ASN A 99 -1.12 14.29 7.15
CA ASN A 99 -2.54 14.60 7.07
C ASN A 99 -3.34 13.94 8.20
N ILE A 100 -3.05 12.70 8.58
CA ILE A 100 -3.66 12.03 9.75
C ILE A 100 -3.47 12.87 11.00
N GLN A 101 -2.24 13.35 11.26
CA GLN A 101 -1.94 14.21 12.39
C GLN A 101 -2.77 15.50 12.32
N LYS A 102 -2.77 16.17 11.16
CA LYS A 102 -3.44 17.46 10.97
C LYS A 102 -4.95 17.36 11.13
N THR A 103 -5.58 16.31 10.59
CA THR A 103 -7.03 16.12 10.63
C THR A 103 -7.50 15.37 11.88
N ARG A 104 -6.58 14.79 12.65
CA ARG A 104 -6.88 13.89 13.78
C ARG A 104 -7.83 12.76 13.36
N ASN A 105 -7.59 12.19 12.18
CA ASN A 105 -8.38 11.10 11.63
C ASN A 105 -7.47 10.03 11.03
N VAL A 106 -7.42 8.86 11.67
CA VAL A 106 -6.59 7.72 11.26
C VAL A 106 -7.02 7.15 9.91
N TYR A 107 -8.32 7.17 9.61
CA TYR A 107 -8.89 6.67 8.37
C TYR A 107 -9.33 7.85 7.51
N LEU A 108 -8.35 8.47 6.82
CA LEU A 108 -8.62 9.56 5.89
C LEU A 108 -9.64 9.10 4.84
N PRO A 109 -10.74 9.83 4.60
CA PRO A 109 -11.68 9.48 3.54
C PRO A 109 -10.96 9.36 2.20
N TYR A 110 -11.33 8.37 1.38
CA TYR A 110 -10.66 8.14 0.10
C TYR A 110 -10.74 9.35 -0.87
N CYS A 111 -11.80 10.15 -0.80
CA CYS A 111 -11.87 11.40 -1.55
C CYS A 111 -10.79 12.41 -1.13
N ASP A 112 -10.46 12.47 0.15
CA ASP A 112 -9.41 13.33 0.69
C ASP A 112 -8.04 12.78 0.32
N ILE A 113 -7.85 11.45 0.37
CA ILE A 113 -6.63 10.80 -0.14
C ILE A 113 -6.36 11.19 -1.60
N ASN A 114 -7.36 11.10 -2.47
CA ASN A 114 -7.26 11.54 -3.86
C ASN A 114 -6.88 13.03 -3.97
N ALA A 115 -7.43 13.89 -3.10
CA ALA A 115 -7.12 15.31 -3.09
C ALA A 115 -5.67 15.58 -2.63
N PHE A 116 -5.21 14.90 -1.58
CA PHE A 116 -3.83 15.00 -1.09
C PHE A 116 -2.82 14.51 -2.14
N TRP A 117 -3.11 13.41 -2.83
CA TRP A 117 -2.29 12.92 -3.95
C TRP A 117 -2.16 13.97 -5.06
N LYS A 118 -3.27 14.55 -5.51
CA LYS A 118 -3.24 15.62 -6.53
C LYS A 118 -2.51 16.86 -6.05
N ASN A 119 -2.58 17.17 -4.76
CA ASN A 119 -1.95 18.35 -4.17
C ASN A 119 -0.43 18.16 -3.95
N SER A 120 0.03 16.94 -3.66
CA SER A 120 1.36 16.70 -3.08
C SER A 120 2.19 15.63 -3.77
N ILE A 121 1.59 14.75 -4.58
CA ILE A 121 2.27 13.60 -5.19
C ILE A 121 2.10 13.69 -6.71
N ASN A 122 2.99 14.46 -7.36
CA ASN A 122 2.91 14.75 -8.79
C ASN A 122 4.17 14.41 -9.60
N ARG A 123 5.26 13.96 -8.95
CA ARG A 123 6.53 13.57 -9.59
C ARG A 123 7.22 12.46 -8.78
N SER A 124 8.16 11.75 -9.41
CA SER A 124 8.87 10.61 -8.80
C SER A 124 7.88 9.59 -8.21
N ILE A 125 7.05 9.05 -9.10
CA ILE A 125 6.01 8.07 -8.79
C ILE A 125 6.20 6.92 -9.76
N TRP A 126 6.16 5.68 -9.29
CA TRP A 126 6.47 4.51 -10.12
C TRP A 126 5.34 3.49 -10.20
N CYS A 127 5.37 2.69 -11.27
CA CYS A 127 4.56 1.48 -11.44
C CYS A 127 3.07 1.63 -11.03
N SER A 128 2.62 0.86 -10.03
CA SER A 128 1.23 0.85 -9.57
C SER A 128 0.79 2.21 -8.99
N ASN A 129 1.66 2.89 -8.25
CA ASN A 129 1.40 4.21 -7.70
C ASN A 129 1.16 5.23 -8.82
N ARG A 130 1.95 5.15 -9.90
CA ARG A 130 1.78 6.08 -11.03
C ARG A 130 0.50 5.80 -11.78
N TYR A 131 0.21 4.53 -12.03
CA TYR A 131 -1.03 4.17 -12.70
C TYR A 131 -2.24 4.61 -11.87
N ALA A 132 -2.22 4.41 -10.55
CA ALA A 132 -3.23 4.91 -9.63
C ALA A 132 -3.39 6.45 -9.73
N ARG A 133 -2.28 7.20 -9.74
CA ARG A 133 -2.29 8.67 -9.92
C ARG A 133 -2.96 9.09 -11.23
N TYR A 134 -2.77 8.34 -12.32
CA TYR A 134 -3.45 8.59 -13.60
C TYR A 134 -4.92 8.21 -13.57
N LEU A 135 -5.29 7.14 -12.87
CA LEU A 135 -6.69 6.80 -12.63
C LEU A 135 -7.40 7.90 -11.82
N MET A 136 -6.70 8.56 -10.89
CA MET A 136 -7.23 9.73 -10.18
C MET A 136 -7.45 10.95 -11.10
N ASP A 137 -6.63 11.12 -12.15
CA ASP A 137 -6.79 12.20 -13.15
C ASP A 137 -8.05 12.02 -13.99
N ILE A 138 -8.44 10.77 -14.27
CA ILE A 138 -9.74 10.48 -14.90
C ILE A 138 -10.89 10.42 -13.87
N GLY A 139 -10.65 10.73 -12.61
CA GLY A 139 -11.69 10.83 -11.58
C GLY A 139 -12.13 9.50 -10.95
N ILE A 140 -11.33 8.43 -11.08
CA ILE A 140 -11.51 7.21 -10.29
C ILE A 140 -11.00 7.46 -8.87
N GLN A 141 -11.80 7.07 -7.88
CA GLN A 141 -11.49 7.26 -6.47
C GLN A 141 -10.77 6.04 -5.90
N ALA A 142 -9.85 6.25 -4.96
CA ALA A 142 -9.36 5.18 -4.12
C ALA A 142 -10.55 4.51 -3.35
N PRO A 143 -10.45 3.22 -3.00
CA PRO A 143 -9.36 2.30 -3.30
C PRO A 143 -9.49 1.65 -4.69
N MET A 144 -10.46 2.04 -5.53
CA MET A 144 -10.63 1.45 -6.87
C MET A 144 -9.38 1.60 -7.74
N THR A 145 -8.61 2.67 -7.53
CA THR A 145 -7.33 2.91 -8.22
C THR A 145 -6.27 1.83 -7.98
N GLY A 146 -6.39 1.05 -6.90
CA GLY A 146 -5.52 -0.07 -6.57
C GLY A 146 -6.12 -1.44 -6.88
N SER A 147 -7.34 -1.52 -7.42
CA SER A 147 -7.97 -2.82 -7.70
C SER A 147 -7.24 -3.56 -8.84
N ILE A 148 -7.07 -4.87 -8.69
CA ILE A 148 -6.52 -5.75 -9.75
C ILE A 148 -7.36 -5.74 -11.04
N ALA A 149 -8.64 -5.35 -10.97
CA ALA A 149 -9.50 -5.23 -12.14
C ALA A 149 -9.24 -3.95 -12.94
N LEU A 150 -8.73 -2.90 -12.28
CA LEU A 150 -8.58 -1.57 -12.88
C LEU A 150 -7.12 -1.18 -13.06
N ASN A 151 -6.21 -1.62 -12.20
CA ASN A 151 -4.79 -1.29 -12.24
C ASN A 151 -3.99 -2.56 -12.54
N PRO A 152 -3.37 -2.69 -13.72
CA PRO A 152 -2.69 -3.92 -14.11
C PRO A 152 -1.46 -4.21 -13.24
N TRP A 153 -0.87 -3.20 -12.59
CA TRP A 153 0.28 -3.37 -11.70
C TRP A 153 -0.08 -3.87 -10.30
N ALA A 154 -1.35 -3.73 -9.91
CA ALA A 154 -1.78 -3.91 -8.53
C ALA A 154 -1.65 -5.32 -8.00
N GLU A 155 -1.67 -6.34 -8.88
CA GLU A 155 -1.64 -7.75 -8.46
C GLU A 155 -0.25 -8.27 -8.06
N PHE A 156 0.82 -7.52 -8.35
CA PHE A 156 2.18 -7.98 -8.07
C PHE A 156 3.09 -6.91 -7.47
N ASN A 157 2.79 -5.61 -7.61
CA ASN A 157 3.76 -4.58 -7.27
C ASN A 157 4.09 -4.52 -5.76
N VAL A 158 5.35 -4.22 -5.46
CA VAL A 158 5.95 -4.16 -4.11
C VAL A 158 5.47 -3.00 -3.22
N SER A 159 4.62 -2.08 -3.71
CA SER A 159 4.09 -0.96 -2.89
C SER A 159 3.35 -1.40 -1.62
N GLY A 160 2.91 -2.65 -1.55
CA GLY A 160 2.38 -3.22 -0.31
C GLY A 160 3.43 -3.41 0.79
N GLN A 161 4.72 -3.17 0.52
CA GLN A 161 5.86 -3.37 1.41
C GLN A 161 6.39 -2.03 1.92
N PHE A 162 6.70 -1.08 1.04
CA PHE A 162 7.34 0.21 1.34
C PHE A 162 6.39 1.40 1.62
N VAL A 163 5.09 1.18 1.48
CA VAL A 163 4.05 2.15 1.90
C VAL A 163 3.29 1.59 3.10
N SER A 164 3.95 0.75 3.92
CA SER A 164 3.32 0.08 5.06
C SER A 164 4.00 0.30 6.42
N GLU A 165 5.27 0.67 6.46
CA GLU A 165 6.15 0.73 7.62
C GLU A 165 5.62 1.62 8.75
N SER A 166 5.28 2.88 8.45
CA SER A 166 4.77 3.83 9.44
C SER A 166 3.46 3.34 10.05
N PHE A 167 2.65 2.58 9.31
CA PHE A 167 1.38 2.05 9.83
C PHE A 167 1.60 0.92 10.86
N GLY A 168 2.72 0.22 10.78
CA GLY A 168 3.21 -0.64 11.86
C GLY A 168 3.65 0.14 13.10
N LEU A 169 4.35 1.26 12.90
CA LEU A 169 4.89 2.10 13.98
C LEU A 169 3.82 2.87 14.77
N ILE A 170 2.71 3.27 14.13
CA ILE A 170 1.60 3.97 14.80
C ILE A 170 0.65 3.05 15.59
N ALA A 171 0.80 1.73 15.49
CA ALA A 171 -0.02 0.76 16.22
C ALA A 171 0.80 -0.30 17.00
N PRO A 172 1.73 0.10 17.91
CA PRO A 172 2.49 -0.78 18.79
C PRO A 172 1.64 -1.86 19.46
N ALA A 173 2.07 -3.12 19.37
CA ALA A 173 1.42 -4.31 19.94
C ALA A 173 -0.05 -4.53 19.55
N MET A 174 -0.53 -3.84 18.51
CA MET A 174 -1.87 -3.95 17.94
C MET A 174 -1.78 -4.41 16.46
N PRO A 175 -1.32 -5.64 16.19
CA PRO A 175 -1.01 -6.08 14.83
C PRO A 175 -2.22 -6.05 13.86
N GLN A 176 -3.43 -6.37 14.30
CA GLN A 176 -4.61 -6.29 13.43
C GLN A 176 -4.99 -4.85 13.11
N THR A 177 -4.84 -3.95 14.08
CA THR A 177 -5.05 -2.50 13.91
C THR A 177 -4.03 -1.94 12.93
N ALA A 178 -2.74 -2.29 13.08
CA ALA A 178 -1.68 -1.91 12.16
C ALA A 178 -2.00 -2.36 10.72
N ALA A 179 -2.38 -3.63 10.54
CA ALA A 179 -2.75 -4.19 9.23
C ALA A 179 -3.96 -3.49 8.61
N LYS A 180 -5.02 -3.19 9.37
CA LYS A 180 -6.20 -2.48 8.87
C LYS A 180 -5.88 -1.07 8.42
N ILE A 181 -5.07 -0.34 9.18
CA ILE A 181 -4.64 1.02 8.81
C ILE A 181 -3.76 0.95 7.57
N GLY A 182 -2.76 0.07 7.56
CA GLY A 182 -1.88 -0.12 6.39
C GLY A 182 -2.68 -0.42 5.11
N LEU A 183 -3.60 -1.37 5.17
CA LEU A 183 -4.45 -1.74 4.03
C LEU A 183 -5.31 -0.57 3.53
N HIS A 184 -5.76 0.33 4.40
CA HIS A 184 -6.52 1.51 3.98
C HIS A 184 -5.71 2.43 3.06
N TYR A 185 -4.39 2.51 3.28
CA TYR A 185 -3.50 3.38 2.53
C TYR A 185 -2.79 2.69 1.37
N THR A 186 -2.40 1.41 1.50
CA THR A 186 -1.75 0.67 0.41
C THR A 186 -2.74 0.23 -0.66
N LYS A 187 -4.01 -0.04 -0.30
CA LYS A 187 -5.06 -0.37 -1.29
C LYS A 187 -5.44 0.77 -2.24
N VAL A 188 -4.86 1.95 -2.03
CA VAL A 188 -4.91 3.04 -3.01
C VAL A 188 -4.23 2.62 -4.32
N THR A 189 -3.23 1.73 -4.28
CA THR A 189 -2.38 1.42 -5.45
C THR A 189 -2.20 -0.06 -5.71
N ILE A 190 -2.38 -0.92 -4.70
CA ILE A 190 -2.25 -2.37 -4.83
C ILE A 190 -3.46 -3.13 -4.29
N ASP A 191 -3.57 -4.41 -4.60
CA ASP A 191 -4.59 -5.29 -4.03
C ASP A 191 -4.13 -6.75 -4.10
N ASN A 192 -4.86 -7.68 -3.48
CA ASN A 192 -4.57 -9.12 -3.52
C ASN A 192 -3.22 -9.50 -2.86
N GLU A 193 -2.31 -10.21 -3.54
CA GLU A 193 -1.04 -10.70 -2.95
C GLU A 193 -0.15 -9.57 -2.38
N PRO A 194 0.07 -8.43 -3.06
CA PRO A 194 0.69 -7.25 -2.43
C PRO A 194 -0.02 -6.73 -1.17
N ALA A 195 -1.34 -6.83 -1.07
CA ALA A 195 -2.05 -6.43 0.15
C ALA A 195 -1.75 -7.38 1.32
N GLN A 196 -1.42 -8.65 1.03
CA GLN A 196 -0.95 -9.61 2.03
C GLN A 196 0.40 -9.18 2.61
N THR A 197 1.31 -8.64 1.79
CA THR A 197 2.59 -8.13 2.30
C THR A 197 2.41 -6.90 3.20
N THR A 198 1.39 -6.07 2.96
CA THR A 198 1.02 -5.01 3.91
C THR A 198 0.64 -5.58 5.27
N GLN A 199 -0.18 -6.64 5.31
CA GLN A 199 -0.54 -7.30 6.57
C GLN A 199 0.70 -7.86 7.27
N LEU A 200 1.59 -8.52 6.52
CA LEU A 200 2.83 -9.11 7.01
C LEU A 200 3.70 -8.08 7.74
N TYR A 201 4.11 -7.02 7.04
CA TYR A 201 5.11 -6.08 7.57
C TYR A 201 4.57 -5.17 8.67
N THR A 202 3.34 -4.65 8.52
CA THR A 202 2.68 -3.89 9.59
C THR A 202 2.54 -4.73 10.87
N THR A 203 2.18 -6.01 10.73
CA THR A 203 2.09 -6.95 11.86
C THR A 203 3.45 -7.21 12.51
N MET A 204 4.48 -7.46 11.72
CA MET A 204 5.84 -7.70 12.22
C MET A 204 6.37 -6.49 12.99
N ILE A 205 6.25 -5.29 12.42
CA ILE A 205 6.70 -4.04 13.03
C ILE A 205 5.90 -3.75 14.31
N SER A 206 4.58 -3.87 14.27
CA SER A 206 3.71 -3.68 15.45
C SER A 206 4.04 -4.68 16.57
N THR A 207 4.34 -5.93 16.23
CA THR A 207 4.70 -6.99 17.18
C THR A 207 6.06 -6.72 17.85
N ALA A 208 7.01 -6.11 17.14
CA ALA A 208 8.35 -5.79 17.64
C ALA A 208 8.39 -4.83 18.84
N PHE A 209 7.26 -4.21 19.19
CA PHE A 209 7.13 -3.39 20.40
C PHE A 209 7.02 -4.20 21.69
N ALA A 210 6.58 -5.46 21.59
CA ALA A 210 6.39 -6.36 22.73
C ALA A 210 7.16 -7.69 22.61
N GLU A 211 7.84 -7.93 21.49
CA GLU A 211 8.62 -9.13 21.20
C GLU A 211 9.93 -8.74 20.50
N ASN A 212 11.03 -9.44 20.80
CA ASN A 212 12.33 -9.21 20.17
C ASN A 212 12.87 -10.47 19.47
N ASP A 213 12.27 -11.64 19.69
CA ASP A 213 12.64 -12.88 19.00
C ASP A 213 12.18 -12.83 17.53
N ILE A 214 13.15 -12.93 16.62
CA ILE A 214 12.95 -12.88 15.16
C ILE A 214 11.96 -13.93 14.67
N ASN A 215 12.05 -15.16 15.18
CA ASN A 215 11.16 -16.23 14.73
C ASN A 215 9.73 -15.98 15.19
N LYS A 216 9.53 -15.49 16.41
CA LYS A 216 8.19 -15.14 16.90
C LYS A 216 7.58 -13.94 16.18
N ILE A 217 8.39 -12.92 15.86
CA ILE A 217 7.95 -11.79 15.03
C ILE A 217 7.54 -12.29 13.64
N LEU A 218 8.34 -13.18 13.03
CA LEU A 218 8.01 -13.78 11.75
C LEU A 218 6.75 -14.64 11.82
N ASP A 219 6.58 -15.46 12.86
CA ASP A 219 5.39 -16.28 13.10
C ASP A 219 4.13 -15.40 13.24
N ALA A 220 4.25 -14.25 13.93
CA ALA A 220 3.18 -13.25 14.00
C ALA A 220 2.82 -12.69 12.62
N GLY A 221 3.84 -12.34 11.83
CA GLY A 221 3.68 -11.92 10.44
C GLY A 221 2.93 -12.95 9.59
N VAL A 222 3.35 -14.22 9.62
CA VAL A 222 2.70 -15.33 8.89
C VAL A 222 1.25 -15.50 9.33
N ALA A 223 0.95 -15.38 10.63
CA ALA A 223 -0.41 -15.49 11.16
C ALA A 223 -1.36 -14.35 10.68
N SER A 224 -0.80 -13.24 10.17
CA SER A 224 -1.58 -12.16 9.56
C SER A 224 -1.93 -12.37 8.09
N LEU A 225 -1.36 -13.38 7.44
CA LEU A 225 -1.62 -13.68 6.04
C LEU A 225 -2.90 -14.48 5.87
N ASP A 226 -3.57 -14.27 4.73
CA ASP A 226 -4.53 -15.26 4.24
C ASP A 226 -3.79 -16.61 4.04
N PRO A 227 -4.28 -17.73 4.60
CA PRO A 227 -3.65 -19.05 4.42
C PRO A 227 -3.50 -19.49 2.96
N GLU A 228 -4.29 -18.95 2.04
CA GLU A 228 -4.21 -19.24 0.61
C GLU A 228 -3.17 -18.38 -0.13
N SER A 229 -2.53 -17.41 0.54
CA SER A 229 -1.55 -16.52 -0.08
C SER A 229 -0.28 -17.25 -0.48
N THR A 230 0.20 -16.93 -1.67
CA THR A 230 1.52 -17.36 -2.18
C THR A 230 2.65 -16.92 -1.25
N ILE A 231 2.48 -15.80 -0.55
CA ILE A 231 3.46 -15.29 0.42
C ILE A 231 3.66 -16.27 1.59
N VAL A 232 2.62 -17.02 2.02
CA VAL A 232 2.78 -18.06 3.05
C VAL A 232 3.76 -19.14 2.59
N LEU A 233 3.66 -19.56 1.32
CA LEU A 233 4.57 -20.55 0.74
C LEU A 233 5.99 -20.01 0.63
N VAL A 234 6.15 -18.77 0.14
CA VAL A 234 7.44 -18.09 0.04
C VAL A 234 8.17 -18.09 1.38
N ILE A 235 7.48 -17.68 2.46
CA ILE A 235 8.09 -17.63 3.79
C ILE A 235 8.48 -19.03 4.27
N ALA A 236 7.64 -20.04 4.04
CA ALA A 236 7.92 -21.41 4.43
C ALA A 236 9.16 -21.98 3.70
N ASP A 237 9.27 -21.72 2.39
CA ASP A 237 10.42 -22.13 1.59
C ASP A 237 11.70 -21.43 2.03
N VAL A 238 11.67 -20.11 2.24
CA VAL A 238 12.84 -19.35 2.71
C VAL A 238 13.31 -19.84 4.09
N ARG A 239 12.40 -20.10 5.04
CA ARG A 239 12.76 -20.68 6.36
C ARG A 239 13.41 -22.05 6.20
N LYS A 240 12.89 -22.89 5.31
CA LYS A 240 13.45 -24.20 5.02
C LYS A 240 14.85 -24.06 4.43
N TRP A 241 15.05 -23.25 3.40
CA TRP A 241 16.35 -23.06 2.76
C TRP A 241 17.38 -22.45 3.70
N HIS A 242 17.01 -21.42 4.46
CA HIS A 242 17.86 -20.88 5.52
C HIS A 242 18.27 -21.96 6.53
N SER A 243 17.35 -22.84 6.94
CA SER A 243 17.68 -23.91 7.88
C SER A 243 18.67 -24.94 7.32
N GLN A 244 18.65 -25.17 6.00
CA GLN A 244 19.52 -26.10 5.27
C GLN A 244 20.88 -25.46 4.94
N ASN A 245 20.91 -24.14 4.74
CA ASN A 245 22.05 -23.38 4.23
C ASN A 245 22.43 -22.22 5.19
N LYS A 246 22.53 -22.49 6.50
CA LYS A 246 22.71 -21.45 7.54
C LYS A 246 23.93 -20.56 7.33
N ASP A 247 24.99 -21.10 6.76
CA ASP A 247 26.25 -20.37 6.51
C ASP A 247 26.43 -20.02 5.02
N ASP A 248 25.42 -20.25 4.18
CA ASP A 248 25.46 -20.01 2.73
C ASP A 248 24.21 -19.25 2.24
N PRO A 249 24.16 -17.92 2.44
CA PRO A 249 23.07 -17.09 1.92
C PRO A 249 23.01 -17.06 0.38
N ALA A 250 24.12 -17.34 -0.30
CA ALA A 250 24.16 -17.36 -1.76
C ALA A 250 23.37 -18.54 -2.33
N GLU A 251 23.41 -19.70 -1.68
CA GLU A 251 22.59 -20.84 -2.06
C GLU A 251 21.10 -20.58 -1.85
N THR A 252 20.71 -19.97 -0.73
CA THR A 252 19.30 -19.57 -0.51
C THR A 252 18.84 -18.55 -1.55
N HIS A 253 19.69 -17.59 -1.91
CA HIS A 253 19.42 -16.65 -2.99
C HIS A 253 19.19 -17.35 -4.34
N ARG A 254 20.06 -18.31 -4.70
CA ARG A 254 19.93 -19.11 -5.93
C ARG A 254 18.59 -19.86 -5.97
N LEU A 255 18.24 -20.54 -4.87
CA LEU A 255 16.99 -21.32 -4.76
C LEU A 255 15.74 -20.43 -4.86
N LEU A 256 15.78 -19.24 -4.25
CA LEU A 256 14.73 -18.23 -4.32
C LEU A 256 14.53 -17.77 -5.76
N HIS A 257 15.62 -17.42 -6.45
CA HIS A 257 15.58 -16.96 -7.83
C HIS A 257 15.02 -18.04 -8.75
N GLU A 258 15.58 -19.25 -8.73
CA GLU A 258 15.15 -20.36 -9.58
C GLU A 258 13.68 -20.75 -9.42
N LYS A 259 13.13 -20.61 -8.21
CA LYS A 259 11.75 -20.98 -7.94
C LYS A 259 10.74 -19.89 -8.29
N TYR A 260 11.07 -18.63 -8.03
CA TYR A 260 10.11 -17.52 -8.04
C TYR A 260 10.35 -16.50 -9.15
N GLU A 261 11.42 -16.62 -9.93
CA GLU A 261 11.58 -15.83 -11.14
C GLU A 261 10.41 -16.06 -12.11
N LEU A 262 9.85 -14.96 -12.60
CA LEU A 262 8.80 -14.96 -13.59
C LEU A 262 9.39 -14.65 -14.97
N ASN A 263 9.18 -15.57 -15.91
CA ASN A 263 9.64 -15.46 -17.29
C ASN A 263 8.80 -14.49 -18.15
N ASP A 264 7.70 -13.94 -17.63
CA ASP A 264 6.78 -13.12 -18.43
C ASP A 264 7.22 -11.65 -18.55
N ALA A 265 7.79 -11.06 -17.50
CA ALA A 265 8.38 -9.73 -17.56
C ALA A 265 9.39 -9.45 -16.44
N LEU A 266 10.57 -8.93 -16.83
CA LEU A 266 11.62 -8.53 -15.90
C LEU A 266 11.09 -7.63 -14.77
N VAL A 267 10.24 -6.65 -15.08
CA VAL A 267 9.69 -5.71 -14.08
C VAL A 267 8.94 -6.39 -12.93
N ARG A 268 8.36 -7.58 -13.15
CA ARG A 268 7.71 -8.35 -12.07
C ARG A 268 8.73 -9.04 -11.16
N ASN A 269 9.95 -9.27 -11.63
CA ASN A 269 11.04 -9.76 -10.81
C ASN A 269 11.74 -8.61 -10.06
N GLN A 270 11.78 -7.42 -10.66
CA GLN A 270 12.39 -6.23 -10.05
C GLN A 270 11.51 -5.68 -8.91
N ASN A 271 10.25 -5.34 -9.21
CA ASN A 271 9.37 -4.63 -8.27
C ASN A 271 8.16 -5.49 -7.89
N GLY A 272 8.33 -6.82 -7.92
CA GLY A 272 7.29 -7.77 -7.53
C GLY A 272 7.37 -8.15 -6.06
N SER A 273 6.21 -8.32 -5.43
CA SER A 273 6.11 -8.58 -4.00
C SER A 273 6.70 -9.92 -3.58
N VAL A 274 6.63 -10.95 -4.45
CA VAL A 274 7.07 -12.32 -4.15
C VAL A 274 8.57 -12.40 -3.90
N LEU A 275 9.40 -12.01 -4.88
CA LEU A 275 10.86 -12.09 -4.78
C LEU A 275 11.41 -11.12 -3.72
N ASN A 276 10.87 -9.91 -3.65
CA ASN A 276 11.26 -8.93 -2.62
C ASN A 276 10.90 -9.41 -1.21
N THR A 277 9.72 -9.99 -1.00
CA THR A 277 9.40 -10.61 0.31
C THR A 277 10.34 -11.75 0.63
N ALA A 278 10.65 -12.60 -0.35
CA ALA A 278 11.57 -13.71 -0.14
C ALA A 278 12.98 -13.20 0.27
N ALA A 279 13.47 -12.13 -0.38
CA ALA A 279 14.73 -11.47 -0.06
C ALA A 279 14.73 -10.86 1.34
N ILE A 280 13.68 -10.11 1.71
CA ILE A 280 13.50 -9.52 3.04
C ILE A 280 13.55 -10.59 4.13
N ILE A 281 12.79 -11.68 3.97
CA ILE A 281 12.73 -12.74 4.98
C ILE A 281 14.06 -13.48 5.09
N ALA A 282 14.73 -13.74 3.97
CA ALA A 282 16.05 -14.37 4.00
C ALA A 282 17.06 -13.46 4.72
N ALA A 283 17.12 -12.18 4.37
CA ALA A 283 18.00 -11.20 5.00
C ALA A 283 17.71 -11.02 6.50
N PHE A 284 16.43 -11.07 6.91
CA PHE A 284 16.06 -11.01 8.32
C PHE A 284 16.61 -12.20 9.12
N LEU A 285 16.51 -13.41 8.55
CA LEU A 285 17.01 -14.64 9.17
C LEU A 285 18.54 -14.67 9.24
N TYR A 286 19.23 -14.40 8.12
CA TYR A 286 20.70 -14.40 8.07
C TYR A 286 21.33 -13.27 8.90
N GLY A 287 20.65 -12.11 9.02
CA GLY A 287 21.11 -11.03 9.87
C GLY A 287 21.06 -11.34 11.37
N ASN A 288 20.32 -12.38 11.78
CA ASN A 288 20.34 -12.96 13.12
C ASN A 288 20.27 -11.93 14.28
N GLY A 289 19.46 -10.89 14.11
CA GLY A 289 19.22 -9.86 15.12
C GLY A 289 20.28 -8.76 15.18
N ASN A 290 21.26 -8.78 14.28
CA ASN A 290 22.22 -7.69 14.12
C ASN A 290 21.70 -6.68 13.08
N PHE A 291 21.54 -5.42 13.48
CA PHE A 291 21.01 -4.37 12.60
C PHE A 291 21.83 -4.23 11.30
N SER A 292 23.15 -4.07 11.41
CA SER A 292 24.03 -3.87 10.26
C SER A 292 24.05 -5.11 9.37
N GLU A 293 24.14 -6.31 9.94
CA GLU A 293 24.16 -7.53 9.14
C GLU A 293 22.83 -7.79 8.44
N THR A 294 21.69 -7.52 9.08
CA THR A 294 20.37 -7.61 8.42
C THR A 294 20.30 -6.72 7.18
N ILE A 295 20.73 -5.46 7.28
CA ILE A 295 20.73 -4.53 6.13
C ILE A 295 21.78 -4.96 5.09
N ARG A 296 22.96 -5.41 5.51
CA ARG A 296 24.01 -5.95 4.61
C ARG A 296 23.50 -7.14 3.78
N HIS A 297 22.82 -8.07 4.43
CA HIS A 297 22.20 -9.19 3.75
C HIS A 297 21.11 -8.71 2.80
N SER A 298 20.25 -7.78 3.21
CA SER A 298 19.22 -7.21 2.33
C SER A 298 19.83 -6.63 1.05
N MET A 299 20.91 -5.85 1.16
CA MET A 299 21.65 -5.32 -0.01
C MET A 299 22.25 -6.43 -0.88
N ASN A 300 22.77 -7.51 -0.28
CA ASN A 300 23.34 -8.64 -1.03
C ASN A 300 22.30 -9.54 -1.69
N PHE A 301 21.09 -9.62 -1.15
CA PHE A 301 19.97 -10.28 -1.83
C PHE A 301 19.46 -9.47 -3.02
N GLY A 302 19.67 -8.14 -3.04
CA GLY A 302 19.38 -7.30 -4.21
C GLY A 302 17.88 -7.08 -4.43
N TYR A 303 17.45 -7.18 -5.69
CA TYR A 303 16.10 -6.82 -6.16
C TYR A 303 15.79 -5.33 -5.88
N ASP A 304 14.66 -5.01 -5.27
CA ASP A 304 14.26 -3.64 -4.90
C ASP A 304 14.92 -3.28 -3.55
N ALA A 305 16.24 -3.14 -3.57
CA ALA A 305 17.07 -3.26 -2.37
C ALA A 305 16.90 -2.10 -1.38
N ASP A 306 16.67 -0.87 -1.84
CA ASP A 306 16.29 0.27 -0.99
C ASP A 306 15.01 -0.01 -0.23
N CYS A 307 13.96 -0.45 -0.90
CA CYS A 307 12.68 -0.74 -0.27
C CYS A 307 12.81 -1.90 0.73
N ASN A 308 13.52 -2.97 0.34
CA ASN A 308 13.79 -4.13 1.20
C ASN A 308 14.58 -3.72 2.46
N CYS A 309 15.60 -2.87 2.28
CA CYS A 309 16.38 -2.33 3.39
C CYS A 309 15.55 -1.37 4.24
N ALA A 310 14.64 -0.58 3.69
CA ALA A 310 13.77 0.34 4.43
C ALA A 310 12.82 -0.43 5.35
N THR A 311 12.17 -1.48 4.85
CA THR A 311 11.28 -2.34 5.63
C THR A 311 12.05 -3.03 6.77
N LEU A 312 13.20 -3.64 6.47
CA LEU A 312 14.04 -4.29 7.48
C LEU A 312 14.66 -3.30 8.46
N GLY A 313 15.05 -2.12 7.98
CA GLY A 313 15.56 -1.02 8.79
C GLY A 313 14.52 -0.56 9.79
N THR A 314 13.27 -0.41 9.36
CA THR A 314 12.16 -0.09 10.25
C THR A 314 11.96 -1.14 11.33
N LEU A 315 11.89 -2.41 10.93
CA LEU A 315 11.69 -3.52 11.86
C LEU A 315 12.83 -3.62 12.88
N MET A 316 14.08 -3.63 12.40
CA MET A 316 15.27 -3.68 13.25
C MET A 316 15.41 -2.42 14.11
N GLY A 317 15.01 -1.27 13.59
CA GLY A 317 14.96 -0.02 14.32
C GLY A 317 13.96 -0.05 15.48
N ALA A 318 12.78 -0.63 15.26
CA ALA A 318 11.80 -0.86 16.32
C ALA A 318 12.28 -1.90 17.35
N ILE A 319 13.10 -2.88 16.95
CA ILE A 319 13.72 -3.82 17.90
C ILE A 319 14.80 -3.13 18.73
N TYR A 320 15.69 -2.34 18.10
CA TYR A 320 16.86 -1.73 18.72
C TYR A 320 16.55 -0.49 19.55
N GLY A 321 15.64 0.34 19.07
CA GLY A 321 15.39 1.68 19.59
C GLY A 321 16.42 2.71 19.10
N HIS A 322 15.98 3.97 19.03
CA HIS A 322 16.78 5.10 18.56
C HIS A 322 18.06 5.30 19.39
N ARG A 323 17.96 5.24 20.72
CA ARG A 323 19.12 5.45 21.62
C ARG A 323 20.25 4.44 21.33
N ARG A 324 19.91 3.18 21.06
CA ARG A 324 20.92 2.17 20.75
C ARG A 324 21.61 2.50 19.42
N ILE A 325 20.83 2.79 18.37
CA ILE A 325 21.36 3.17 17.06
C ILE A 325 22.33 4.36 17.19
N MET A 326 21.95 5.41 17.93
CA MET A 326 22.80 6.58 18.13
C MET A 326 24.10 6.31 18.91
N ASN A 327 24.14 5.23 19.70
CA ASN A 327 25.31 4.83 20.49
C ASN A 327 26.31 3.95 19.71
N GLU A 328 25.98 3.50 18.50
CA GLU A 328 26.86 2.66 17.66
C GLU A 328 28.04 3.46 17.05
N GLY A 329 28.03 4.79 17.16
CA GLY A 329 29.08 5.66 16.62
C GLY A 329 29.00 5.89 15.10
N TRP A 330 27.86 5.57 14.49
CA TRP A 330 27.58 5.81 13.07
C TRP A 330 27.47 7.30 12.75
N GLN A 331 27.83 7.68 11.53
CA GLN A 331 27.68 9.07 11.06
C GLN A 331 26.23 9.32 10.65
N LEU A 332 25.42 9.82 11.58
CA LEU A 332 23.98 10.02 11.38
C LEU A 332 23.61 11.49 11.57
N MET A 333 23.05 12.11 10.53
CA MET A 333 22.49 13.46 10.59
C MET A 333 20.96 13.38 10.67
N ASP A 334 20.39 14.04 11.69
CA ASP A 334 18.94 14.11 11.90
C ASP A 334 18.30 15.14 10.95
N ARG A 335 18.13 14.75 9.69
CA ARG A 335 17.53 15.57 8.64
C ARG A 335 16.76 14.72 7.65
N TYR A 336 15.60 15.21 7.24
CA TYR A 336 14.77 14.66 6.18
C TYR A 336 14.39 15.77 5.19
N LYS A 337 15.07 15.78 4.05
CA LYS A 337 14.94 16.84 3.04
C LYS A 337 13.88 16.48 2.00
N ASN A 338 12.91 17.37 1.79
CA ASN A 338 11.93 17.19 0.74
C ASN A 338 12.46 17.65 -0.63
N THR A 339 12.41 16.74 -1.60
CA THR A 339 12.80 16.98 -3.00
C THR A 339 11.68 16.64 -3.99
N THR A 340 10.65 15.88 -3.60
CA THR A 340 9.67 15.28 -4.52
C THR A 340 8.20 15.60 -4.21
N ARG A 341 7.85 16.07 -3.00
CA ARG A 341 6.45 16.24 -2.56
C ARG A 341 6.03 17.70 -2.49
N ASP A 342 5.06 18.06 -3.32
CA ASP A 342 4.52 19.43 -3.40
C ASP A 342 3.74 19.78 -2.12
N ASN A 343 3.79 21.04 -1.71
CA ASN A 343 3.00 21.56 -0.57
C ASN A 343 3.19 20.79 0.76
N MET A 344 4.30 20.07 0.89
CA MET A 344 4.77 19.42 2.10
C MET A 344 5.93 20.22 2.71
N PRO A 345 6.32 20.03 3.99
CA PRO A 345 7.48 20.70 4.58
C PRO A 345 8.75 20.59 3.70
N MET A 346 9.58 21.63 3.61
CA MET A 346 10.78 21.58 2.73
C MET A 346 11.99 20.90 3.38
N ASP A 347 12.11 21.04 4.69
CA ASP A 347 13.17 20.45 5.50
C ASP A 347 12.56 20.16 6.86
N GLU A 348 12.62 18.91 7.31
CA GLU A 348 12.29 18.54 8.68
C GLU A 348 13.35 17.60 9.24
N THR A 349 13.23 17.19 10.51
CA THR A 349 14.16 16.21 11.07
C THR A 349 13.52 14.82 11.01
N ILE A 350 14.36 13.78 11.00
CA ILE A 350 13.88 12.39 11.10
C ILE A 350 13.15 12.23 12.45
N THR A 351 13.66 12.88 13.50
CA THR A 351 13.01 12.95 14.82
C THR A 351 11.64 13.63 14.75
N SER A 352 11.47 14.74 14.02
CA SER A 352 10.16 15.42 13.95
C SER A 352 9.12 14.58 13.23
N PHE A 353 9.52 13.83 12.19
CA PHE A 353 8.64 12.87 11.54
C PHE A 353 8.24 11.76 12.53
N ALA A 354 9.21 11.19 13.26
CA ALA A 354 8.93 10.19 14.29
C ALA A 354 8.01 10.71 15.42
N ASP A 355 8.16 11.97 15.81
CA ASP A 355 7.30 12.58 16.84
C ASP A 355 5.85 12.75 16.36
N ARG A 356 5.60 12.93 15.06
CA ARG A 356 4.23 12.82 14.51
C ARG A 356 3.68 11.41 14.64
N ILE A 357 4.50 10.39 14.37
CA ILE A 357 4.10 8.99 14.53
C ILE A 357 3.77 8.69 15.99
N VAL A 358 4.51 9.23 16.96
CA VAL A 358 4.16 9.13 18.39
C VAL A 358 2.80 9.77 18.67
N ASP A 359 2.54 10.98 18.19
CA ASP A 359 1.26 11.67 18.38
C ASP A 359 0.07 10.90 17.76
N VAL A 360 0.27 10.38 16.54
CA VAL A 360 -0.73 9.53 15.87
C VAL A 360 -0.94 8.21 16.62
N PHE A 361 0.12 7.59 17.15
CA PHE A 361 0.01 6.43 18.02
C PHE A 361 -0.82 6.73 19.27
N GLU A 362 -0.56 7.83 19.97
CA GLU A 362 -1.30 8.17 21.19
C GLU A 362 -2.81 8.30 20.92
N MET A 363 -3.18 8.86 19.77
CA MET A 363 -4.55 8.92 19.28
C MET A 363 -5.14 7.52 19.07
N ILE A 364 -4.44 6.68 18.29
CA ILE A 364 -4.87 5.30 17.99
C ILE A 364 -5.00 4.47 19.25
N ASN A 365 -4.06 4.59 20.18
CA ASN A 365 -4.09 3.86 21.44
C ASN A 365 -5.33 4.24 22.25
N LEU A 366 -5.65 5.54 22.34
CA LEU A 366 -6.85 6.02 23.02
C LEU A 366 -8.14 5.51 22.35
N GLU A 367 -8.23 5.60 21.02
CA GLU A 367 -9.37 5.11 20.23
C GLU A 367 -9.60 3.60 20.40
N ASN A 368 -8.53 2.84 20.63
CA ASN A 368 -8.60 1.39 20.86
C ASN A 368 -8.77 1.00 22.34
N GLY A 369 -9.08 1.96 23.22
CA GLY A 369 -9.35 1.71 24.65
C GLY A 369 -8.10 1.58 25.52
N GLY A 370 -6.95 1.99 25.01
CA GLY A 370 -5.72 2.19 25.77
C GLY A 370 -5.69 3.54 26.49
N SER A 371 -4.60 3.83 27.18
CA SER A 371 -4.40 5.08 27.90
C SER A 371 -2.91 5.40 28.13
N LYS A 372 -2.60 6.64 28.47
CA LYS A 372 -1.28 7.08 28.97
C LYS A 372 -1.44 7.45 30.45
N THR A 373 -0.76 6.74 31.34
CA THR A 373 -0.88 6.93 32.80
C THR A 373 0.49 6.97 33.47
N ILE A 374 0.51 7.20 34.79
CA ILE A 374 1.74 7.13 35.60
C ILE A 374 1.61 5.92 36.53
N VAL A 375 2.60 5.03 36.50
CA VAL A 375 2.73 3.88 37.39
C VAL A 375 4.12 3.93 38.01
N ASN A 376 4.22 3.94 39.35
CA ASN A 376 5.50 3.99 40.07
C ASN A 376 6.43 5.11 39.56
N ASN A 377 5.90 6.33 39.40
CA ASN A 377 6.62 7.50 38.92
C ASN A 377 7.19 7.39 37.48
N THR A 378 6.72 6.39 36.72
CA THR A 378 7.07 6.18 35.31
C THR A 378 5.84 6.42 34.45
N VAL A 379 5.98 7.19 33.37
CA VAL A 379 4.92 7.35 32.38
C VAL A 379 4.83 6.08 31.55
N VAL A 380 3.63 5.51 31.43
CA VAL A 380 3.37 4.25 30.73
C VAL A 380 2.23 4.39 29.73
N TYR A 381 2.27 3.58 28.68
CA TYR A 381 1.12 3.32 27.83
C TYR A 381 0.48 1.99 28.23
N ASN A 382 -0.82 2.02 28.50
CA ASN A 382 -1.65 0.83 28.57
C ASN A 382 -2.22 0.62 27.17
N ILE A 383 -1.94 -0.53 26.58
CA ILE A 383 -2.27 -0.86 25.20
C ILE A 383 -3.12 -2.13 25.19
N GLN A 384 -4.22 -2.10 24.45
CA GLN A 384 -5.05 -3.28 24.22
C GLN A 384 -4.41 -4.17 23.16
N SER A 385 -3.50 -5.04 23.59
CA SER A 385 -2.75 -5.88 22.67
C SER A 385 -3.65 -6.83 21.88
N GLU A 386 -3.27 -7.07 20.64
CA GLU A 386 -4.02 -7.91 19.72
C GLU A 386 -3.20 -9.14 19.33
N LYS A 387 -3.85 -10.30 19.20
CA LYS A 387 -3.21 -11.46 18.58
C LYS A 387 -3.14 -11.24 17.07
N PRO A 388 -2.01 -11.57 16.40
CA PRO A 388 -1.93 -11.52 14.96
C PRO A 388 -3.00 -12.39 14.30
N LYS A 389 -3.66 -11.85 13.26
CA LYS A 389 -4.66 -12.55 12.47
C LYS A 389 -4.88 -11.81 11.15
N SER A 390 -5.12 -12.54 10.07
CA SER A 390 -5.56 -11.94 8.81
C SER A 390 -6.86 -11.15 8.96
N VAL A 391 -6.84 -9.95 8.38
CA VAL A 391 -7.95 -8.98 8.30
C VAL A 391 -8.37 -8.71 6.85
N TYR A 392 -7.65 -9.26 5.87
CA TYR A 392 -7.95 -9.16 4.45
C TYR A 392 -7.83 -10.52 3.77
N LYS A 393 -8.89 -10.87 3.03
CA LYS A 393 -9.02 -12.11 2.29
C LYS A 393 -8.70 -11.88 0.82
N LEU A 394 -8.02 -12.83 0.20
CA LEU A 394 -7.80 -12.84 -1.25
C LEU A 394 -9.13 -12.92 -2.01
N LEU A 395 -9.14 -12.34 -3.20
CA LEU A 395 -10.26 -12.38 -4.14
C LEU A 395 -9.75 -12.81 -5.52
N THR A 396 -10.57 -13.57 -6.22
CA THR A 396 -10.35 -13.80 -7.65
C THR A 396 -10.66 -12.53 -8.45
N LEU A 397 -10.06 -12.41 -9.64
CA LEU A 397 -10.33 -11.29 -10.54
C LEU A 397 -11.82 -11.17 -10.90
N ASP A 398 -12.51 -12.28 -11.08
CA ASP A 398 -13.93 -12.27 -11.44
C ASP A 398 -14.82 -11.83 -10.27
N GLU A 399 -14.52 -12.26 -9.03
CA GLU A 399 -15.21 -11.77 -7.83
C GLU A 399 -15.04 -10.26 -7.68
N GLU A 400 -13.82 -9.75 -7.90
CA GLU A 400 -13.51 -8.33 -7.82
C GLU A 400 -14.25 -7.52 -8.88
N LYS A 401 -14.30 -8.01 -10.13
CA LYS A 401 -15.09 -7.37 -11.20
C LYS A 401 -16.58 -7.35 -10.88
N ILE A 402 -17.14 -8.45 -10.39
CA ILE A 402 -18.56 -8.54 -10.02
C ILE A 402 -18.87 -7.53 -8.90
N ARG A 403 -17.99 -7.42 -7.90
CA ARG A 403 -18.13 -6.47 -6.81
C ARG A 403 -18.13 -5.03 -7.32
N LEU A 404 -17.11 -4.64 -8.09
CA LEU A 404 -16.99 -3.28 -8.60
C LEU A 404 -18.11 -2.92 -9.57
N SER A 405 -18.53 -3.85 -10.45
CA SER A 405 -19.58 -3.58 -11.44
C SER A 405 -20.90 -3.18 -10.78
N LYS A 406 -21.28 -3.83 -9.66
CA LYS A 406 -22.48 -3.48 -8.89
C LYS A 406 -22.47 -2.03 -8.40
N ASP A 407 -21.30 -1.51 -8.06
CA ASP A 407 -21.14 -0.16 -7.50
C ASP A 407 -21.16 0.92 -8.60
N VAL A 408 -20.69 0.60 -9.81
CA VAL A 408 -20.46 1.61 -10.86
C VAL A 408 -21.41 1.55 -12.04
N GLU A 409 -22.11 0.44 -12.31
CA GLU A 409 -22.89 0.27 -13.55
C GLU A 409 -23.92 1.39 -13.78
N LYS A 410 -24.70 1.73 -12.75
CA LYS A 410 -25.67 2.84 -12.82
C LYS A 410 -25.00 4.18 -13.10
N THR A 411 -23.87 4.43 -12.43
CA THR A 411 -23.07 5.66 -12.59
C THR A 411 -22.44 5.74 -13.98
N ILE A 412 -22.00 4.61 -14.54
CA ILE A 412 -21.48 4.54 -15.91
C ILE A 412 -22.54 5.01 -16.90
N VAL A 413 -23.75 4.44 -16.83
CA VAL A 413 -24.85 4.81 -17.72
C VAL A 413 -25.25 6.27 -17.55
N ALA A 414 -25.37 6.77 -16.32
CA ALA A 414 -25.70 8.18 -16.06
C ALA A 414 -24.66 9.13 -16.69
N ASN A 415 -23.37 8.87 -16.46
CA ASN A 415 -22.30 9.70 -17.00
C ASN A 415 -22.20 9.63 -18.54
N LEU A 416 -22.52 8.50 -19.17
CA LEU A 416 -22.58 8.43 -20.64
C LEU A 416 -23.69 9.31 -21.21
N LEU A 417 -24.82 9.43 -20.51
CA LEU A 417 -25.98 10.20 -20.98
C LEU A 417 -25.85 11.71 -20.70
N SER A 418 -25.22 12.10 -19.59
CA SER A 418 -25.23 13.50 -19.15
C SER A 418 -23.96 13.96 -18.42
N GLY A 419 -22.91 13.14 -18.39
CA GLY A 419 -21.67 13.46 -17.69
C GLY A 419 -20.81 14.48 -18.43
N ASN A 420 -19.94 15.16 -17.71
CA ASN A 420 -18.88 15.97 -18.32
C ASN A 420 -17.77 15.09 -18.92
N LYS A 421 -16.81 15.70 -19.63
CA LYS A 421 -15.70 14.97 -20.28
C LYS A 421 -14.93 14.02 -19.37
N GLN A 422 -14.65 14.42 -18.12
CA GLN A 422 -13.94 13.57 -17.16
C GLN A 422 -14.82 12.38 -16.74
N GLU A 423 -16.10 12.61 -16.49
CA GLU A 423 -17.05 11.56 -16.12
C GLU A 423 -17.28 10.55 -17.24
N MET A 424 -17.34 11.01 -18.49
CA MET A 424 -17.41 10.14 -19.66
C MET A 424 -16.12 9.32 -19.83
N ALA A 425 -14.95 9.94 -19.69
CA ALA A 425 -13.66 9.24 -19.76
C ALA A 425 -13.54 8.16 -18.68
N ARG A 426 -13.92 8.50 -17.43
CA ARG A 426 -14.00 7.55 -16.31
C ARG A 426 -14.89 6.36 -16.65
N SER A 427 -16.08 6.62 -17.15
CA SER A 427 -17.05 5.59 -17.50
C SER A 427 -16.58 4.69 -18.63
N ALA A 428 -15.93 5.25 -19.66
CA ALA A 428 -15.30 4.46 -20.70
C ALA A 428 -14.23 3.53 -20.13
N TYR A 429 -13.33 4.05 -19.28
CA TYR A 429 -12.28 3.24 -18.66
C TYR A 429 -12.85 2.09 -17.83
N LEU A 430 -13.79 2.40 -16.92
CA LEU A 430 -14.44 1.40 -16.07
C LEU A 430 -15.16 0.35 -16.90
N ALA A 431 -15.89 0.75 -17.94
CA ALA A 431 -16.60 -0.18 -18.81
C ALA A 431 -15.65 -1.13 -19.54
N VAL A 432 -14.50 -0.64 -20.02
CA VAL A 432 -13.48 -1.49 -20.66
C VAL A 432 -12.87 -2.45 -19.66
N ALA A 433 -12.41 -1.95 -18.52
CA ALA A 433 -11.72 -2.76 -17.51
C ALA A 433 -12.63 -3.87 -16.93
N LEU A 434 -13.91 -3.56 -16.70
CA LEU A 434 -14.92 -4.43 -16.11
C LEU A 434 -15.73 -5.26 -17.13
N ASP A 435 -15.34 -5.28 -18.41
CA ASP A 435 -16.00 -6.08 -19.45
C ASP A 435 -17.48 -5.70 -19.73
N LEU A 436 -17.84 -4.43 -19.55
CA LEU A 436 -19.21 -3.90 -19.75
C LEU A 436 -19.42 -3.23 -21.11
N THR A 437 -18.44 -3.27 -22.00
CA THR A 437 -18.41 -2.47 -23.25
C THR A 437 -19.47 -2.87 -24.27
N LEU A 438 -19.73 -4.16 -24.44
CA LEU A 438 -20.56 -4.69 -25.53
C LEU A 438 -21.99 -4.15 -25.47
N ASP A 439 -22.62 -4.22 -24.29
CA ASP A 439 -23.99 -3.77 -24.08
C ASP A 439 -24.10 -2.25 -24.15
N LEU A 440 -23.13 -1.53 -23.61
CA LEU A 440 -23.10 -0.06 -23.63
C LEU A 440 -22.95 0.47 -25.06
N LYS A 441 -22.04 -0.11 -25.85
CA LYS A 441 -21.83 0.27 -27.26
C LYS A 441 -23.06 0.00 -28.11
N LYS A 442 -23.80 -1.09 -27.83
CA LYS A 442 -25.05 -1.42 -28.53
C LYS A 442 -26.19 -0.47 -28.16
N LYS A 443 -26.29 -0.08 -26.88
CA LYS A 443 -27.41 0.73 -26.37
C LYS A 443 -27.21 2.23 -26.55
N TYR A 444 -25.97 2.72 -26.47
CA TYR A 444 -25.62 4.14 -26.49
C TYR A 444 -24.42 4.41 -27.42
N PRO A 445 -24.51 4.12 -28.74
CA PRO A 445 -23.37 4.13 -29.65
C PRO A 445 -22.68 5.51 -29.78
N GLU A 446 -23.46 6.60 -29.84
CA GLU A 446 -22.91 7.95 -29.97
C GLU A 446 -22.25 8.43 -28.67
N GLN A 447 -22.90 8.19 -27.54
CA GLN A 447 -22.36 8.52 -26.21
C GLN A 447 -21.10 7.71 -25.92
N TRP A 448 -21.06 6.43 -26.33
CA TRP A 448 -19.88 5.60 -26.21
C TRP A 448 -18.71 6.17 -27.01
N LYS A 449 -18.96 6.63 -28.24
CA LYS A 449 -17.96 7.26 -29.09
C LYS A 449 -17.38 8.54 -28.47
N GLU A 450 -18.23 9.39 -27.91
CA GLU A 450 -17.80 10.60 -27.20
C GLU A 450 -17.02 10.28 -25.91
N ALA A 451 -17.39 9.22 -25.20
CA ALA A 451 -16.66 8.74 -24.03
C ALA A 451 -15.27 8.19 -24.39
N CYS A 452 -15.16 7.44 -25.48
CA CYS A 452 -13.88 7.01 -26.04
C CYS A 452 -13.00 8.20 -26.46
N TYR A 453 -13.58 9.21 -27.10
CA TYR A 453 -12.86 10.44 -27.44
C TYR A 453 -12.33 11.14 -26.18
N SER A 454 -13.18 11.27 -25.16
CA SER A 454 -12.82 11.89 -23.89
C SER A 454 -11.68 11.14 -23.19
N LEU A 455 -11.76 9.81 -23.11
CA LEU A 455 -10.70 8.97 -22.52
C LEU A 455 -9.40 9.03 -23.33
N SER A 456 -9.48 9.08 -24.66
CA SER A 456 -8.29 9.13 -25.53
C SER A 456 -7.44 10.38 -25.31
N GLY A 457 -8.02 11.45 -24.75
CA GLY A 457 -7.29 12.66 -24.40
C GLY A 457 -6.55 12.59 -23.06
N TYR A 458 -6.90 11.62 -22.20
CA TYR A 458 -6.10 11.26 -21.02
C TYR A 458 -4.92 10.38 -21.44
N TRP A 459 -4.06 10.98 -22.26
CA TRP A 459 -2.97 10.36 -22.98
C TRP A 459 -2.00 9.58 -22.10
N LYS A 460 -1.85 9.93 -20.82
CA LYS A 460 -0.98 9.20 -19.90
C LYS A 460 -1.49 7.80 -19.58
N VAL A 461 -2.81 7.65 -19.36
CA VAL A 461 -3.45 6.34 -19.17
C VAL A 461 -3.28 5.51 -20.44
N ILE A 462 -3.58 6.09 -21.61
CA ILE A 462 -3.45 5.41 -22.90
C ILE A 462 -1.99 5.02 -23.17
N SER A 463 -1.02 5.89 -22.87
CA SER A 463 0.41 5.62 -23.04
C SER A 463 0.85 4.38 -22.27
N VAL A 464 0.40 4.24 -21.02
CA VAL A 464 0.77 3.07 -20.19
C VAL A 464 0.06 1.81 -20.69
N VAL A 465 -1.24 1.86 -21.00
CA VAL A 465 -2.00 0.71 -21.53
C VAL A 465 -1.34 0.16 -22.80
N PHE A 466 -0.88 1.04 -23.69
CA PHE A 466 -0.24 0.68 -24.94
C PHE A 466 1.30 0.68 -24.88
N ASN A 467 1.91 0.76 -23.69
CA ASN A 467 3.37 0.65 -23.54
C ASN A 467 3.87 -0.72 -24.04
N ASN A 468 5.18 -0.86 -24.25
CA ASN A 468 5.81 -2.09 -24.70
C ASN A 468 5.93 -3.18 -23.62
N ASP A 469 5.63 -2.88 -22.36
CA ASP A 469 5.62 -3.86 -21.27
C ASP A 469 4.66 -5.02 -21.58
N ARG A 470 5.06 -6.24 -21.19
CA ARG A 470 4.38 -7.47 -21.61
C ARG A 470 3.92 -8.37 -20.47
N PHE A 471 3.88 -7.87 -19.24
CA PHE A 471 3.32 -8.66 -18.15
C PHE A 471 1.82 -8.90 -18.36
N LYS A 472 1.36 -10.05 -17.87
CA LYS A 472 0.06 -10.65 -18.19
C LYS A 472 -1.13 -9.69 -18.07
N SER A 473 -1.31 -9.02 -16.93
CA SER A 473 -2.44 -8.13 -16.69
C SER A 473 -2.47 -6.90 -17.60
N LEU A 474 -1.31 -6.34 -17.97
CA LEU A 474 -1.24 -5.22 -18.90
C LEU A 474 -1.58 -5.66 -20.34
N VAL A 475 -1.16 -6.86 -20.74
CA VAL A 475 -1.55 -7.43 -22.03
C VAL A 475 -3.07 -7.61 -22.10
N GLN A 476 -3.66 -8.16 -21.04
CA GLN A 476 -5.10 -8.37 -20.97
C GLN A 476 -5.89 -7.05 -21.04
N ILE A 477 -5.50 -6.02 -20.27
CA ILE A 477 -6.20 -4.73 -20.34
C ILE A 477 -6.03 -4.08 -21.72
N ARG A 478 -4.84 -4.19 -22.34
CA ARG A 478 -4.59 -3.67 -23.69
C ARG A 478 -5.49 -4.32 -24.74
N GLU A 479 -5.66 -5.64 -24.70
CA GLU A 479 -6.56 -6.35 -25.62
C GLU A 479 -8.00 -5.86 -25.50
N LYS A 480 -8.48 -5.60 -24.27
CA LYS A 480 -9.81 -5.03 -24.05
C LYS A 480 -9.93 -3.61 -24.62
N PHE A 481 -8.91 -2.78 -24.46
CA PHE A 481 -8.87 -1.44 -25.05
C PHE A 481 -8.90 -1.50 -26.58
N ILE A 482 -8.15 -2.42 -27.20
CA ILE A 482 -8.18 -2.65 -28.65
C ILE A 482 -9.59 -3.08 -29.09
N ALA A 483 -10.21 -4.03 -28.40
CA ALA A 483 -11.57 -4.50 -28.70
C ALA A 483 -12.62 -3.38 -28.56
N ALA A 484 -12.40 -2.44 -27.63
CA ALA A 484 -13.24 -1.26 -27.43
C ALA A 484 -13.03 -0.17 -28.50
N GLY A 485 -12.00 -0.28 -29.35
CA GLY A 485 -11.70 0.63 -30.44
C GLY A 485 -10.63 1.68 -30.13
N PHE A 486 -9.90 1.53 -29.03
CA PHE A 486 -8.74 2.39 -28.73
C PHE A 486 -7.54 1.96 -29.56
N VAL A 487 -6.71 2.95 -29.90
CA VAL A 487 -5.47 2.78 -30.68
C VAL A 487 -4.31 3.42 -29.91
N PRO A 488 -3.05 2.98 -30.15
CA PRO A 488 -1.89 3.63 -29.55
C PRO A 488 -1.71 5.08 -30.05
N LEU A 489 -0.98 5.88 -29.27
CA LEU A 489 -0.59 7.24 -29.67
C LEU A 489 0.27 7.22 -30.94
N SER A 490 0.22 8.30 -31.73
CA SER A 490 1.04 8.42 -32.95
C SER A 490 2.55 8.44 -32.67
N THR A 491 2.93 9.06 -31.55
CA THR A 491 4.28 9.07 -31.00
C THR A 491 4.21 8.75 -29.53
N TYR A 492 4.98 7.76 -29.10
CA TYR A 492 5.12 7.47 -27.69
C TYR A 492 5.96 8.57 -27.04
N PRO A 493 5.40 9.26 -26.03
CA PRO A 493 6.16 10.25 -25.27
C PRO A 493 7.32 9.52 -24.59
N LYS A 494 8.49 10.17 -24.55
CA LYS A 494 9.56 9.68 -23.69
C LYS A 494 9.04 9.62 -22.26
N ASP A 495 9.50 8.61 -21.56
CA ASP A 495 9.26 8.40 -20.14
C ASP A 495 9.33 9.72 -19.36
N GLU A 496 10.44 10.48 -19.46
CA GLU A 496 10.63 11.77 -18.78
C GLU A 496 9.48 12.78 -18.96
N ILE A 497 8.85 12.80 -20.14
CA ILE A 497 7.70 13.66 -20.44
C ILE A 497 6.45 13.09 -19.76
N LEU A 498 6.24 11.78 -19.81
CA LEU A 498 5.13 11.09 -19.14
C LEU A 498 5.18 11.30 -17.62
N TYR A 499 6.40 11.32 -17.05
CA TYR A 499 6.66 11.55 -15.64
C TYR A 499 6.41 12.98 -15.16
N ASN A 500 6.75 13.99 -15.95
CA ASN A 500 6.88 15.36 -15.46
C ASN A 500 5.88 16.36 -16.04
N ASP A 501 5.12 15.99 -17.08
CA ASP A 501 4.12 16.87 -17.68
C ASP A 501 2.92 17.05 -16.73
N SER A 502 2.51 18.28 -16.42
CA SER A 502 1.35 18.55 -15.55
C SER A 502 0.00 18.47 -16.28
N GLU A 503 -0.02 18.45 -17.62
CA GLU A 503 -1.25 18.42 -18.40
C GLU A 503 -1.88 17.02 -18.39
N THR A 504 -3.08 16.94 -17.80
CA THR A 504 -3.80 15.67 -17.60
C THR A 504 -4.62 15.27 -18.83
N TRP A 505 -5.11 16.23 -19.61
CA TRP A 505 -5.91 16.00 -20.81
C TRP A 505 -5.41 16.82 -22.00
N LYS A 506 -5.18 16.16 -23.13
CA LYS A 506 -4.79 16.77 -24.41
C LYS A 506 -5.84 16.45 -25.48
N ASP A 507 -6.06 17.36 -26.42
CA ASP A 507 -7.00 17.13 -27.52
C ASP A 507 -6.57 15.91 -28.36
N PRO A 508 -7.39 14.84 -28.45
CA PRO A 508 -7.06 13.65 -29.23
C PRO A 508 -6.67 13.96 -30.69
N LYS A 509 -7.20 15.02 -31.31
CA LYS A 509 -6.82 15.40 -32.67
C LYS A 509 -5.32 15.72 -32.83
N LYS A 510 -4.64 16.09 -31.74
CA LYS A 510 -3.20 16.38 -31.72
C LYS A 510 -2.34 15.16 -31.38
N LEU A 511 -2.96 14.10 -30.84
CA LEU A 511 -2.27 12.93 -30.30
C LEU A 511 -2.21 11.76 -31.29
N TYR A 512 -3.18 11.66 -32.20
CA TYR A 512 -3.35 10.52 -33.10
C TYR A 512 -3.29 10.95 -34.57
N SER A 513 -2.52 10.22 -35.37
CA SER A 513 -2.14 10.58 -36.75
C SER A 513 -3.31 10.59 -37.75
N ASN A 514 -4.41 9.90 -37.46
CA ASN A 514 -5.58 9.82 -38.35
C ASN A 514 -6.80 10.61 -37.87
N GLY A 515 -6.70 11.33 -36.75
CA GLY A 515 -7.85 11.91 -36.05
C GLY A 515 -8.78 10.80 -35.55
N LEU A 516 -8.93 10.63 -34.24
CA LEU A 516 -10.02 9.80 -33.72
C LEU A 516 -11.34 10.38 -34.27
N LYS A 517 -11.99 9.63 -35.18
CA LYS A 517 -13.25 10.04 -35.81
C LYS A 517 -14.42 9.81 -34.89
#